data_AF-N1W7S3-F1
#
_entry.id   AF-N1W7S3-F1
#
_cell.length_a   1.000
_cell.length_b   1.000
_cell.length_c   1.000
_cell.angle_alpha   90.00
_cell.angle_beta   90.00
_cell.angle_gamma   90.00
#
_symmetry.space_group_name_H-M   'P 1'
#
loop_
_entity.id
_entity.type
_entity.pdbx_description
1 polymer ?
#
loop_
_entity_poly.entity_id
_entity_poly.type
_entity_poly.pdbx_seq_one_letter_code
_entity_poly.pdbx_strand_id
1 'polypeptide(L)'
;MAVNWIRRFVLVSILFAGFYYLKENPDLRKRIYSEEPIRVKIEGPVLNPGFYSLDAGSNGKDLIEMAGGYLPGAQIKTEDSILEQPLEDGQVLNLGKR
;
A
#
# COMPACT_ATOMS: atom_id res chain seq x y z
N MET A 1 20.60 -27.96 35.15
CA MET A 1 19.36 -27.14 35.11
C MET A 1 19.52 -25.81 34.36
N ALA A 2 20.67 -25.12 34.41
CA ALA A 2 20.87 -23.81 33.76
C ALA A 2 20.86 -23.80 32.21
N VAL A 3 21.35 -24.86 31.56
CA VAL A 3 21.49 -24.94 30.09
C VAL A 3 20.13 -24.93 29.35
N ASN A 4 19.07 -25.45 29.96
CA ASN A 4 17.74 -25.46 29.36
C ASN A 4 17.11 -24.06 29.30
N TRP A 5 17.49 -23.17 30.21
CA TRP A 5 17.00 -21.80 30.24
C TRP A 5 17.67 -20.96 29.14
N ILE A 6 18.98 -21.13 28.96
CA ILE A 6 19.75 -20.45 27.90
C ILE A 6 19.26 -20.87 26.51
N ARG A 7 19.03 -22.16 26.27
CA ARG A 7 18.52 -22.65 24.97
C ARG A 7 17.13 -22.09 24.63
N ARG A 8 16.27 -21.88 25.63
CA ARG A 8 14.94 -21.27 25.44
C ARG A 8 15.04 -19.78 25.10
N PHE A 9 15.95 -19.06 25.76
CA PHE A 9 16.18 -17.63 25.47
C PHE A 9 16.76 -17.39 24.07
N VAL A 10 17.66 -18.26 23.61
CA VAL A 10 18.23 -18.17 22.25
C VAL A 10 17.13 -18.35 21.19
N LEU A 11 16.23 -19.31 21.37
CA LEU A 11 15.11 -19.51 20.44
C LEU A 11 14.15 -18.31 20.42
N VAL A 12 13.83 -17.76 21.60
CA VAL A 12 12.97 -16.55 21.69
C VAL A 12 13.65 -15.34 21.07
N SER A 13 14.97 -15.18 21.26
CA SER A 13 15.75 -14.10 20.65
C SER A 13 15.82 -14.20 19.13
N ILE A 14 15.95 -15.41 18.58
CA ILE A 14 15.91 -15.64 17.12
C ILE A 14 14.53 -15.32 16.56
N LEU A 15 13.45 -15.74 17.24
CA LEU A 15 12.08 -15.40 16.83
C LEU A 15 11.82 -13.89 16.90
N PHE A 16 12.29 -13.22 17.95
CA PHE A 16 12.16 -11.77 18.08
C PHE A 16 12.98 -11.00 17.04
N ALA A 17 14.21 -11.44 16.76
CA ALA A 17 15.05 -10.85 15.72
C ALA A 17 14.44 -11.02 14.33
N GLY A 18 13.90 -12.21 14.03
CA GLY A 18 13.18 -12.46 12.78
C GLY A 18 11.93 -11.60 12.63
N PHE A 19 11.15 -11.47 13.70
CA PHE A 19 9.96 -10.61 13.71
C PHE A 19 10.31 -9.12 13.54
N TYR A 20 11.39 -8.67 14.19
CA TYR A 20 11.89 -7.30 14.08
C TYR A 20 12.35 -6.98 12.65
N TYR A 21 13.13 -7.88 12.03
CA TYR A 21 13.65 -7.69 10.68
C TYR A 21 12.54 -7.62 9.61
N LEU A 22 11.48 -8.40 9.78
CA LEU A 22 10.32 -8.41 8.87
C LEU A 22 9.51 -7.11 8.96
N LYS A 23 9.47 -6.48 10.14
CA LYS A 23 8.76 -5.21 10.35
C LYS A 23 9.47 -4.03 9.69
N GLU A 24 10.79 -4.08 9.58
CA GLU A 24 11.61 -2.95 9.14
C GLU A 24 11.77 -2.85 7.61
N ASN A 25 11.43 -3.90 6.86
CA ASN A 25 11.56 -3.95 5.39
C ASN A 25 10.23 -4.38 4.71
N PRO A 26 9.21 -3.50 4.65
CA PRO A 26 7.92 -3.80 4.00
C PRO A 26 8.01 -4.01 2.49
N ASP A 27 9.07 -3.49 1.87
CA ASP A 27 9.38 -3.47 0.44
C ASP A 27 9.79 -4.84 -0.14
N LEU A 28 10.23 -5.79 0.69
CA LEU A 28 10.52 -7.16 0.26
C LEU A 28 9.26 -7.97 -0.12
N ARG A 29 8.08 -7.58 0.37
CA ARG A 29 6.80 -8.18 -0.08
C ARG A 29 6.49 -7.82 -1.53
N LYS A 30 6.74 -6.57 -1.94
CA LYS A 30 6.36 -6.04 -3.27
C LYS A 30 7.12 -6.68 -4.43
N ARG A 31 8.35 -7.17 -4.22
CA ARG A 31 9.20 -7.70 -5.31
C ARG A 31 9.04 -9.19 -5.60
N ILE A 32 8.49 -9.97 -4.66
CA ILE A 32 8.42 -11.43 -4.75
C ILE A 32 7.07 -11.92 -5.30
N TYR A 33 6.05 -11.06 -5.30
CA TYR A 33 4.75 -11.29 -5.89
C TYR A 33 4.46 -10.14 -6.87
N SER A 34 4.96 -10.22 -8.10
CA SER A 34 4.33 -9.48 -9.20
C SER A 34 2.99 -10.15 -9.47
N GLU A 35 2.01 -9.82 -8.64
CA GLU A 35 0.61 -9.93 -9.03
C GLU A 35 0.42 -9.07 -10.29
N GLU A 36 -0.40 -9.55 -11.23
CA GLU A 36 -0.58 -8.92 -12.54
C GLU A 36 -0.90 -7.42 -12.39
N PRO A 37 -0.37 -6.54 -13.26
CA PRO A 37 -0.62 -5.11 -13.15
C PRO A 37 -2.12 -4.84 -13.22
N ILE A 38 -2.61 -4.07 -12.25
CA ILE A 38 -4.01 -3.72 -12.14
C ILE A 38 -4.28 -2.47 -12.98
N ARG A 39 -5.44 -2.42 -13.63
CA ARG A 39 -5.90 -1.28 -14.42
C ARG A 39 -7.02 -0.57 -13.68
N VAL A 40 -6.72 0.64 -13.21
CA VAL A 40 -7.63 1.41 -12.36
C VAL A 40 -7.99 2.71 -13.08
N LYS A 41 -9.24 3.16 -12.91
CA LYS A 41 -9.70 4.44 -13.45
C LYS A 41 -9.81 5.46 -12.33
N ILE A 42 -9.24 6.63 -12.50
CA ILE A 42 -9.41 7.76 -11.58
C ILE A 42 -10.26 8.86 -12.23
N GLU A 43 -11.25 9.32 -11.48
CA GLU A 43 -12.18 10.38 -11.89
C GLU A 43 -12.28 11.43 -10.78
N GLY A 44 -12.60 12.67 -11.14
CA GLY A 44 -12.77 13.76 -10.18
C GLY A 44 -11.68 14.84 -10.27
N PRO A 45 -11.43 15.62 -9.21
CA PRO A 45 -10.51 16.76 -9.24
C PRO A 45 -9.04 16.36 -9.03
N VAL A 46 -8.51 15.58 -9.97
CA VAL A 46 -7.07 15.31 -10.14
C VAL A 46 -6.54 15.94 -11.42
N LEU A 47 -5.25 16.25 -11.48
CA LEU A 47 -4.67 16.96 -12.63
C LEU A 47 -4.92 16.21 -13.95
N ASN A 48 -4.73 14.89 -13.95
CA ASN A 48 -4.89 14.05 -15.13
C ASN A 48 -5.83 12.87 -14.84
N PRO A 49 -7.16 13.05 -14.94
CA PRO A 49 -8.10 11.94 -14.80
C PRO A 49 -7.99 10.98 -15.99
N GLY A 50 -8.18 9.67 -15.74
CA GLY A 50 -7.99 8.66 -16.78
C GLY A 50 -7.76 7.25 -16.25
N PHE A 51 -7.28 6.37 -17.13
CA PHE A 51 -6.89 5.01 -16.78
C PHE A 51 -5.39 4.94 -16.51
N TYR A 52 -5.03 4.28 -15.41
CA TYR A 52 -3.65 4.03 -15.01
C TYR A 52 -3.44 2.54 -14.79
N SER A 53 -2.24 2.07 -15.13
CA SER A 53 -1.78 0.73 -14.77
C SER A 53 -0.86 0.85 -13.56
N LEU A 54 -1.24 0.20 -12.47
CA LEU A 54 -0.49 0.18 -11.23
C LEU A 54 0.00 -1.24 -10.96
N ASP A 55 1.02 -1.34 -10.12
CA ASP A 55 1.39 -2.63 -9.55
C ASP A 55 0.27 -3.11 -8.63
N ALA A 56 0.03 -4.41 -8.61
CA ALA A 56 -0.93 -4.99 -7.69
C ALA A 56 -0.55 -4.70 -6.22
N GLY A 57 -1.56 -4.38 -5.41
CA GLY A 57 -1.38 -3.90 -4.05
C GLY A 57 -1.03 -2.41 -3.94
N SER A 58 -0.93 -1.67 -5.05
CA SER A 58 -0.95 -0.20 -5.01
C SER A 58 -2.27 0.33 -4.46
N ASN A 59 -2.20 1.49 -3.81
CA ASN A 59 -3.32 2.10 -3.13
C ASN A 59 -3.82 3.37 -3.84
N GLY A 60 -4.86 3.98 -3.30
CA GLY A 60 -5.43 5.22 -3.85
C GLY A 60 -4.45 6.40 -3.85
N LYS A 61 -3.53 6.49 -2.88
CA LYS A 61 -2.52 7.55 -2.85
C LYS A 61 -1.54 7.44 -4.02
N ASP A 62 -1.05 6.23 -4.29
CA ASP A 62 -0.14 5.96 -5.41
C ASP A 62 -0.80 6.37 -6.75
N LEU A 63 -2.09 6.04 -6.92
CA LEU A 63 -2.86 6.41 -8.11
C LEU A 63 -3.01 7.93 -8.27
N ILE A 64 -3.25 8.65 -7.16
CA ILE A 64 -3.39 10.11 -7.17
C ILE A 64 -2.07 10.79 -7.48
N GLU A 65 -0.97 10.28 -6.93
CA GLU A 65 0.38 10.77 -7.24
C GLU A 65 0.71 10.59 -8.73
N MET A 66 0.41 9.41 -9.29
CA MET A 66 0.53 9.16 -10.74
C MET A 66 -0.36 10.08 -11.58
N ALA A 67 -1.54 10.44 -11.09
CA ALA A 67 -2.42 11.40 -11.75
C ALA A 67 -1.91 12.85 -11.69
N GLY A 68 -0.77 13.11 -11.03
CA GLY A 68 -0.16 14.42 -10.84
C GLY A 68 -0.62 15.15 -9.57
N GLY A 69 -1.32 14.44 -8.68
CA GLY A 69 -1.93 15.01 -7.50
C GLY A 69 -3.29 15.66 -7.77
N TYR A 70 -3.80 16.31 -6.74
CA TYR A 70 -5.10 16.96 -6.77
C TYR A 70 -5.08 18.31 -7.50
N LEU A 71 -6.22 18.73 -8.05
CA LEU A 71 -6.34 20.10 -8.54
C LEU A 71 -6.18 21.10 -7.37
N PRO A 72 -5.46 22.22 -7.59
CA PRO A 72 -5.36 23.28 -6.59
C PRO A 72 -6.75 23.86 -6.28
N GLY A 73 -7.12 23.87 -5.00
CA GLY A 73 -8.44 24.30 -4.53
C GLY A 73 -9.53 23.22 -4.55
N ALA A 74 -9.19 21.98 -4.92
CA ALA A 74 -10.12 20.86 -4.82
C ALA A 74 -10.41 20.50 -3.36
N GLN A 75 -11.68 20.55 -2.95
CA GLN A 75 -12.14 19.96 -1.70
C GLN A 75 -12.57 18.53 -1.96
N ILE A 76 -11.68 17.58 -1.62
CA ILE A 76 -11.93 16.17 -1.84
C ILE A 76 -12.47 15.55 -0.55
N LYS A 77 -13.57 14.83 -0.69
CA LYS A 77 -14.20 14.11 0.42
C LYS A 77 -14.05 12.61 0.16
N THR A 78 -12.81 12.14 0.18
CA THR A 78 -12.51 10.71 0.15
C THR A 78 -12.21 10.26 1.57
N GLU A 79 -12.79 9.14 1.98
CA GLU A 79 -12.45 8.54 3.27
C GLU A 79 -11.00 8.08 3.19
N ASP A 80 -10.14 8.59 4.08
CA ASP A 80 -8.71 8.28 4.10
C ASP A 80 -8.46 6.76 4.10
N SER A 81 -9.38 6.00 4.71
CA SER A 81 -9.36 4.54 4.71
C SER A 81 -9.40 3.89 3.32
N ILE A 82 -10.04 4.51 2.33
CA ILE A 82 -10.10 3.98 0.94
C ILE A 82 -8.78 4.23 0.22
N LEU A 83 -8.09 5.33 0.55
CA LEU A 83 -6.81 5.69 -0.05
C LEU A 83 -5.65 4.82 0.44
N GLU A 84 -5.78 4.23 1.63
CA GLU A 84 -4.81 3.31 2.22
C GLU A 84 -5.04 1.84 1.80
N GLN A 85 -6.23 1.51 1.31
CA GLN A 85 -6.55 0.16 0.88
C GLN A 85 -5.94 -0.16 -0.50
N PRO A 86 -5.54 -1.42 -0.74
CA PRO A 86 -5.10 -1.87 -2.05
C PRO A 86 -6.27 -1.78 -3.04
N LEU A 87 -5.98 -1.27 -4.22
CA LEU A 87 -6.93 -1.18 -5.32
C LEU A 87 -7.05 -2.52 -6.03
N GLU A 88 -8.23 -2.81 -6.55
CA GLU A 88 -8.51 -3.99 -7.35
C GLU A 88 -8.49 -3.65 -8.85
N ASP A 89 -8.25 -4.67 -9.68
CA ASP A 89 -8.29 -4.51 -11.14
C ASP A 89 -9.68 -4.10 -11.62
N GLY A 90 -9.74 -3.12 -12.53
CA GLY A 90 -10.98 -2.55 -13.04
C GLY A 90 -11.69 -1.58 -12.09
N GLN A 91 -11.16 -1.34 -10.89
CA GLN A 91 -11.79 -0.43 -9.93
C GLN A 91 -11.82 1.02 -10.46
N VAL A 92 -12.88 1.75 -10.11
CA VAL A 92 -13.02 3.18 -10.42
C VAL A 92 -12.95 3.97 -9.13
N LEU A 93 -11.89 4.75 -8.97
CA LEU A 93 -11.74 5.69 -7.87
C LEU A 93 -12.38 7.03 -8.25
N ASN A 94 -13.58 7.29 -7.72
CA ASN A 94 -14.26 8.55 -7.92
C ASN A 94 -13.99 9.51 -6.75
N LEU A 95 -13.29 10.59 -7.06
CA LEU A 95 -13.03 11.69 -6.14
C LEU A 95 -14.16 12.71 -6.33
N GLY A 96 -15.26 12.54 -5.60
CA GLY A 96 -16.41 13.44 -5.72
C GLY A 96 -16.05 14.90 -5.43
N LYS A 97 -16.65 15.84 -6.18
CA LYS A 97 -16.64 17.28 -5.86
C LYS A 97 -17.84 17.61 -4.95
N ARG A 98 -17.62 18.42 -3.91
CA ARG A 98 -18.72 19.19 -3.28
C ARG A 98 -18.98 20.46 -4.08
#